data_AF-A0A662DS06-F1
#
_entry.id   AF-A0A662DS06-F1
#
_cell.length_a   1.000
_cell.length_b   1.000
_cell.length_c   1.000
_cell.angle_alpha   90.00
_cell.angle_beta   90.00
_cell.angle_gamma   90.00
#
_symmetry.space_group_name_H-M   'P 1'
#
loop_
_entity.id
_entity.type
_entity.pdbx_description
1 polymer ?
#
loop_
_entity_poly.entity_id
_entity_poly.type
_entity_poly.pdbx_seq_one_letter_code
_entity_poly.pdbx_strand_id
1 'polypeptide(L)'
;MDKLKKCPACAEEVQEAALKCRHCGSLLISTEWKQIVVKWRQLPESDRARYWEDLTSEDRETLRAVHEILPSNPPSMAGMAQNQAGAIICPNPNCLYQGAPKIVPRGSVVLGLILCLFLLLPGILYFILTSGNRYVCPRCGLQIRSDN
;
A
#
# COMPACT_ATOMS: atom_id res chain seq x y z
N MET A 1 -14.94 -12.03 37.09
CA MET A 1 -13.95 -12.89 36.39
C MET A 1 -13.78 -12.29 35.02
N ASP A 2 -12.61 -11.74 34.74
CA ASP A 2 -12.36 -11.14 33.43
C ASP A 2 -12.22 -12.24 32.39
N LYS A 3 -13.04 -12.18 31.35
CA LYS A 3 -12.94 -13.12 30.22
C LYS A 3 -11.69 -12.81 29.42
N LEU A 4 -10.95 -13.86 29.07
CA LEU A 4 -9.75 -13.79 28.24
C LEU A 4 -10.07 -14.33 26.85
N LYS A 5 -9.42 -13.75 25.84
CA LYS A 5 -9.45 -14.20 24.45
C LYS A 5 -8.04 -14.26 23.90
N LYS A 6 -7.83 -15.01 22.81
CA LYS A 6 -6.54 -15.01 22.11
C LYS A 6 -6.46 -13.89 21.09
N CYS A 7 -5.33 -13.20 21.06
CA CYS A 7 -5.03 -12.22 20.02
C CYS A 7 -4.91 -12.92 18.66
N PRO A 8 -5.66 -12.51 17.63
CA PRO A 8 -5.61 -13.15 16.31
C PRO A 8 -4.27 -12.93 15.58
N ALA A 9 -3.47 -11.93 15.97
CA ALA A 9 -2.22 -11.60 15.30
C ALA A 9 -0.99 -12.32 15.89
N CYS A 10 -0.96 -12.55 17.21
CA CYS A 10 0.20 -13.14 17.89
C CYS A 10 -0.13 -14.31 18.83
N ALA A 11 -1.40 -14.74 18.88
CA ALA A 11 -1.92 -15.83 19.71
C ALA A 11 -1.83 -15.65 21.25
N GLU A 12 -1.31 -14.51 21.71
CA GLU A 12 -1.22 -14.18 23.13
C GLU A 12 -2.60 -14.03 23.81
N GLU A 13 -2.67 -14.36 25.10
CA GLU A 13 -3.88 -14.17 25.91
C GLU A 13 -4.06 -12.70 26.29
N VAL A 14 -5.23 -12.15 25.95
CA VAL A 14 -5.59 -10.75 26.17
C VAL A 14 -6.97 -10.67 26.80
N GLN A 15 -7.22 -9.62 27.58
CA GLN A 15 -8.56 -9.35 28.12
C GLN A 15 -9.57 -9.18 26.98
N GLU A 16 -10.80 -9.67 27.16
CA GLU A 16 -11.84 -9.57 26.15
C GLU A 16 -12.18 -8.11 25.82
N ALA A 17 -12.14 -7.24 26.84
CA ALA A 17 -12.31 -5.79 26.71
C ALA A 17 -11.08 -5.04 26.15
N ALA A 18 -9.94 -5.72 25.91
CA ALA A 18 -8.75 -5.06 25.39
C ALA A 18 -8.96 -4.59 23.94
N LEU A 19 -8.76 -3.29 23.72
CA LEU A 19 -8.84 -2.64 22.41
C LEU A 19 -7.54 -2.78 21.59
N LYS A 20 -6.41 -3.01 22.25
CA LYS A 20 -5.09 -3.16 21.62
C LYS A 20 -4.29 -4.25 22.33
N CYS A 21 -3.62 -5.10 21.56
CA CYS A 21 -2.72 -6.11 22.10
C CYS A 21 -1.43 -5.45 22.62
N ARG A 22 -1.03 -5.77 23.86
CA ARG A 22 0.22 -5.25 24.46
C ARG A 22 1.48 -5.86 23.85
N HIS A 23 1.40 -7.06 23.27
CA HIS A 23 2.56 -7.81 22.78
C HIS A 23 2.91 -7.43 21.34
N CYS A 24 1.95 -7.49 20.42
CA CYS A 24 2.19 -7.19 19.01
C CYS A 24 1.69 -5.80 18.56
N GLY A 25 0.94 -5.09 19.41
CA GLY A 25 0.38 -3.78 19.08
C GLY A 25 -0.84 -3.80 18.14
N SER A 26 -1.32 -4.96 17.70
CA SER A 26 -2.48 -5.06 16.81
C SER A 26 -3.76 -4.53 17.46
N LEU A 27 -4.58 -3.83 16.67
CA LEU A 27 -5.89 -3.33 17.10
C LEU A 27 -6.92 -4.45 17.13
N LEU A 28 -7.59 -4.62 18.27
CA LEU A 28 -8.62 -5.62 18.53
C LEU A 28 -10.05 -5.02 18.54
N ILE A 29 -10.16 -3.77 18.10
CA ILE A 29 -11.40 -2.99 18.05
C ILE A 29 -12.36 -3.57 17.00
N SER A 30 -13.66 -3.58 17.30
CA SER A 30 -14.70 -4.00 16.36
C SER A 30 -14.72 -3.11 15.11
N THR A 31 -15.16 -3.67 13.99
CA THR A 31 -15.25 -2.95 12.71
C THR A 31 -16.23 -1.78 12.78
N GLU A 32 -17.31 -1.92 13.54
CA GLU A 32 -18.33 -0.89 13.75
C GLU A 32 -17.72 0.36 14.40
N TRP A 33 -17.01 0.20 15.52
CA TRP A 33 -16.40 1.32 16.21
C TRP A 33 -15.29 2.00 15.40
N LYS A 34 -14.55 1.23 14.58
CA LYS A 34 -13.59 1.82 13.62
C LYS A 34 -14.30 2.75 12.63
N GLN A 35 -15.43 2.31 12.06
CA GLN A 35 -16.19 3.11 11.11
C GLN A 35 -16.81 4.35 11.76
N ILE A 36 -17.34 4.21 12.98
CA ILE A 36 -17.91 5.31 13.75
C ILE A 36 -16.86 6.41 13.97
N VAL A 37 -15.66 6.06 14.44
CA VAL A 37 -14.60 7.06 14.67
C VAL A 37 -14.13 7.71 13.38
N VAL A 38 -14.00 6.95 12.29
CA VAL A 38 -13.64 7.51 10.98
C VAL A 38 -14.70 8.50 10.51
N LYS A 39 -15.99 8.12 10.60
CA LYS A 39 -17.11 9.00 10.24
C LYS A 39 -17.11 10.27 11.09
N TRP A 40 -16.96 10.13 12.41
CA TRP A 40 -16.92 11.27 13.33
C TRP A 40 -15.77 12.23 13.05
N ARG A 41 -14.58 11.72 12.72
CA ARG A 41 -13.42 12.57 12.35
C ARG A 41 -13.62 13.35 11.06
N GLN A 42 -14.41 12.82 10.13
CA GLN A 42 -14.70 13.45 8.85
C GLN A 42 -15.84 14.48 8.93
N LEU A 43 -16.59 14.51 10.02
CA LEU A 43 -17.65 15.50 10.20
C LEU A 43 -17.07 16.92 10.35
N PRO A 44 -17.76 17.93 9.80
CA PRO A 44 -17.48 19.33 10.11
C PRO A 44 -17.47 19.58 11.61
N GLU A 45 -16.69 20.56 12.06
CA GLU A 45 -16.54 20.86 13.48
C GLU A 45 -17.88 21.15 14.18
N SER A 46 -18.79 21.83 13.48
CA SER A 46 -20.16 22.10 13.95
C SER A 46 -20.96 20.83 14.26
N ASP A 47 -20.76 19.77 13.44
CA ASP A 47 -21.56 18.56 13.50
C ASP A 47 -20.99 17.55 14.52
N ARG A 48 -19.69 17.66 14.84
CA ARG A 48 -19.04 16.80 15.85
C ARG A 48 -19.62 17.00 17.25
N ALA A 49 -19.95 18.24 17.61
CA ALA A 49 -20.55 18.57 18.90
C ALA A 49 -21.95 17.97 19.03
N ARG A 50 -22.79 18.16 17.99
CA ARG A 50 -24.13 17.57 17.93
C ARG A 50 -24.09 16.05 17.98
N TYR A 51 -23.19 15.44 17.20
CA TYR A 51 -22.99 13.99 17.23
C TYR A 51 -22.59 13.49 18.62
N TRP A 52 -21.74 14.22 19.34
CA TRP A 52 -21.33 13.88 20.70
C TRP A 52 -22.50 13.94 21.70
N GLU A 53 -23.41 14.91 21.54
CA GLU A 53 -24.60 15.04 22.39
C GLU A 53 -25.57 13.86 22.21
N ASP A 54 -25.72 13.36 20.99
CA ASP A 54 -26.59 12.23 20.66
C ASP A 54 -26.09 10.87 21.20
N LEU A 55 -24.82 10.75 21.59
CA LEU A 55 -24.24 9.52 22.14
C LEU A 55 -24.55 9.32 23.62
N THR A 56 -24.73 8.06 24.02
CA THR A 56 -24.81 7.66 25.44
C THR A 56 -23.48 7.89 26.16
N SER A 57 -23.51 7.91 27.51
CA SER A 57 -22.28 8.06 28.30
C SER A 57 -21.26 6.94 28.04
N GLU A 58 -21.72 5.71 27.84
CA GLU A 58 -20.87 4.55 27.53
C GLU A 58 -20.27 4.65 26.13
N ASP A 59 -21.06 5.08 25.15
CA ASP A 59 -20.59 5.29 23.78
C ASP A 59 -19.55 6.41 23.70
N ARG A 60 -19.71 7.49 24.48
CA ARG A 60 -18.74 8.60 24.54
C ARG A 60 -17.38 8.13 25.07
N GLU A 61 -17.39 7.27 26.08
CA GLU A 61 -16.16 6.69 26.65
C GLU A 61 -15.49 5.77 25.62
N THR A 62 -16.27 4.91 24.97
CA THR A 62 -15.77 4.01 23.92
C THR A 62 -15.21 4.80 22.73
N LEU A 63 -15.94 5.82 22.26
CA LEU A 63 -15.49 6.69 21.17
C LEU A 63 -14.17 7.37 21.52
N ARG A 64 -14.03 7.88 22.75
CA ARG A 64 -12.79 8.51 23.22
C ARG A 64 -11.62 7.53 23.25
N ALA A 65 -11.81 6.35 23.84
CA ALA A 65 -10.78 5.32 23.92
C ALA A 65 -10.34 4.83 22.53
N VAL A 66 -11.31 4.58 21.64
CA VAL A 66 -11.03 4.16 20.26
C VAL A 66 -10.36 5.29 19.47
N HIS A 67 -10.78 6.54 19.65
CA HIS A 67 -10.17 7.70 19.00
C HIS A 67 -8.71 7.91 19.40
N GLU A 68 -8.36 7.67 20.65
CA GLU A 68 -6.98 7.76 21.15
C GLU A 68 -6.09 6.65 20.59
N ILE A 69 -6.63 5.43 20.48
CA ILE A 69 -5.90 4.26 20.00
C ILE A 69 -5.76 4.23 18.47
N LEU A 70 -6.78 4.71 17.75
CA LEU A 70 -6.75 4.78 16.28
C LEU A 70 -5.79 5.89 15.84
N PRO A 71 -4.83 5.60 14.95
CA PRO A 71 -3.91 6.62 14.46
C PRO A 71 -4.70 7.79 13.85
N SER A 72 -4.35 9.03 14.20
CA SER A 72 -5.07 10.26 13.84
C SER A 72 -5.30 10.42 12.35
N ASN A 73 -4.42 9.81 11.55
CA ASN A 73 -4.64 9.47 10.16
C ASN A 73 -4.71 7.94 10.05
N PRO A 74 -5.60 7.33 9.23
CA PRO A 74 -5.29 5.99 8.73
C PRO A 74 -3.83 6.02 8.23
N PRO A 75 -3.00 4.97 8.42
CA PRO A 75 -1.68 4.91 7.81
C PRO A 75 -1.90 5.33 6.38
N SER A 76 -1.32 6.47 6.05
CA SER A 76 -1.76 7.17 4.89
C SER A 76 -1.47 6.21 3.73
N MET A 77 -2.52 5.84 3.01
CA MET A 77 -2.36 5.61 1.58
C MET A 77 -1.94 6.93 0.87
N ALA A 78 -1.40 7.92 1.58
CA ALA A 78 -0.56 9.00 1.06
C ALA A 78 0.88 8.51 0.80
N GLY A 79 1.05 7.22 0.52
CA GLY A 79 2.02 6.74 -0.48
C GLY A 79 1.40 6.52 -1.88
N MET A 80 0.08 6.72 -2.08
CA MET A 80 -0.64 6.37 -3.32
C MET A 80 -1.42 7.53 -3.97
N ALA A 81 -1.39 8.74 -3.43
CA ALA A 81 -1.97 9.93 -4.07
C ALA A 81 -0.90 10.87 -4.65
N GLN A 82 0.23 10.31 -5.09
CA GLN A 82 1.05 11.00 -6.07
C GLN A 82 0.66 10.47 -7.44
N ASN A 83 0.11 11.36 -8.25
CA ASN A 83 0.27 11.36 -9.70
C ASN A 83 1.75 11.14 -10.06
N GLN A 84 2.25 9.91 -9.91
CA GLN A 84 3.53 9.51 -10.45
C GLN A 84 3.24 9.14 -11.89
N ALA A 85 3.42 10.10 -12.79
CA ALA A 85 3.49 9.83 -14.22
C ALA A 85 4.48 8.65 -14.42
N GLY A 86 3.95 7.46 -14.70
CA GLY A 86 4.73 6.23 -14.82
C GLY A 86 4.42 5.10 -13.83
N ALA A 87 3.49 5.25 -12.88
CA ALA A 87 3.03 4.12 -12.07
C ALA A 87 2.28 3.08 -12.91
N ILE A 88 2.60 1.80 -12.72
CA ILE A 88 1.95 0.65 -13.38
C ILE A 88 1.14 -0.16 -12.38
N ILE A 89 0.03 -0.72 -12.84
CA ILE A 89 -0.69 -1.79 -12.15
C ILE A 89 -0.35 -3.10 -12.86
N CYS A 90 0.21 -4.05 -12.13
CA CYS A 90 0.55 -5.35 -12.70
C CYS A 90 -0.72 -6.16 -12.99
N PRO A 91 -0.94 -6.64 -14.24
CA PRO A 91 -2.13 -7.39 -14.60
C PRO A 91 -2.13 -8.85 -14.11
N ASN A 92 -1.05 -9.30 -13.47
CA ASN A 92 -0.98 -10.64 -12.88
C ASN A 92 -1.84 -10.68 -11.59
N PRO A 93 -2.91 -11.49 -11.52
CA PRO A 93 -3.82 -11.56 -10.38
C PRO A 93 -3.14 -12.05 -9.09
N ASN A 94 -2.03 -12.80 -9.21
CA ASN A 94 -1.27 -13.28 -8.06
C ASN A 94 -0.24 -12.26 -7.55
N CYS A 95 -0.02 -11.15 -8.27
CA CYS A 95 1.02 -10.17 -7.93
C CYS A 95 0.44 -8.85 -7.40
N LEU A 96 -0.53 -8.27 -8.13
CA LEU A 96 -1.21 -7.02 -7.79
C LEU A 96 -0.26 -5.85 -7.41
N TYR A 97 0.96 -5.85 -7.96
CA TYR A 97 1.93 -4.79 -7.71
C TYR A 97 1.43 -3.46 -8.29
N GLN A 98 1.54 -2.39 -7.50
CA GLN A 98 1.23 -1.02 -7.88
C GLN A 98 2.43 -0.15 -7.53
N GLY A 99 3.03 0.50 -8.53
CA GLY A 99 4.22 1.33 -8.33
C GLY A 99 5.02 1.54 -9.61
N ALA A 100 6.25 2.03 -9.47
CA ALA A 100 7.13 2.28 -10.62
C ALA A 100 7.60 0.97 -11.28
N PRO A 101 7.62 0.89 -12.63
CA PRO A 101 8.13 -0.27 -13.35
C PRO A 101 9.65 -0.37 -13.23
N LYS A 102 10.18 -1.59 -13.26
CA LYS A 102 11.61 -1.83 -13.46
C LYS A 102 11.92 -1.70 -14.95
N ILE A 103 12.84 -0.82 -15.29
CA ILE A 103 13.26 -0.56 -16.67
C ILE A 103 14.46 -1.45 -16.99
N VAL A 104 14.37 -2.23 -18.07
CA VAL A 104 15.48 -3.08 -18.55
C VAL A 104 15.78 -2.80 -20.03
N PRO A 105 17.06 -2.67 -20.42
CA PRO A 105 17.43 -2.44 -21.82
C PRO A 105 17.11 -3.66 -22.67
N ARG A 106 16.68 -3.43 -23.92
CA ARG A 106 16.28 -4.51 -24.85
C ARG A 106 17.45 -5.28 -25.46
N GLY A 107 18.58 -4.60 -25.64
CA GLY A 107 19.75 -5.10 -26.35
C GLY A 107 20.98 -5.27 -25.45
N SER A 108 21.92 -6.10 -25.91
CA SER A 108 23.23 -6.25 -25.28
C SER A 108 24.17 -5.20 -25.88
N VAL A 109 24.53 -4.19 -25.09
CA VAL A 109 25.49 -3.17 -25.50
C VAL A 109 26.82 -3.80 -25.93
N VAL A 110 27.26 -4.84 -25.22
CA VAL A 110 28.49 -5.57 -25.52
C VAL A 110 28.43 -6.22 -26.90
N LEU A 111 27.31 -6.88 -27.25
CA LEU A 111 27.16 -7.49 -28.57
C LEU A 111 27.16 -6.42 -29.68
N GLY A 112 26.49 -5.29 -29.45
CA GLY A 112 26.49 -4.17 -30.39
C GLY A 112 27.90 -3.61 -30.63
N LEU A 113 28.72 -3.48 -29.58
CA LEU A 113 30.11 -3.03 -29.69
C LEU A 113 30.97 -4.04 -30.45
N ILE A 114 30.81 -5.35 -30.19
CA ILE A 114 31.51 -6.41 -30.93
C ILE A 114 31.15 -6.35 -32.41
N LEU A 115 29.85 -6.23 -32.73
CA LEU A 115 29.39 -6.10 -34.10
C LEU A 115 29.98 -4.86 -34.77
N CYS A 116 29.99 -3.69 -34.10
CA CYS A 116 30.61 -2.48 -34.64
C CYS A 116 32.12 -2.62 -34.87
N LEU A 117 32.84 -3.36 -34.02
CA LEU A 117 34.29 -3.54 -34.12
C LEU A 117 34.69 -4.32 -35.37
N PHE A 118 33.96 -5.39 -35.70
CA PHE A 118 34.26 -6.25 -36.86
C PHE A 118 33.50 -5.81 -38.12
N LEU A 119 32.32 -5.22 -37.96
CA LEU A 119 31.33 -4.97 -39.01
C LEU A 119 30.52 -3.71 -38.66
N LEU A 120 31.07 -2.54 -39.02
CA LEU A 120 30.48 -1.23 -38.67
C LEU A 120 29.00 -1.12 -39.06
N LEU A 121 28.63 -1.53 -40.27
CA LEU A 121 27.27 -1.40 -40.82
C LEU A 121 26.25 -2.29 -40.07
N PRO A 122 26.50 -3.60 -39.88
CA PRO A 122 25.68 -4.45 -39.00
C PRO A 122 25.60 -3.97 -37.55
N GLY A 123 26.69 -3.43 -37.00
CA GLY A 123 26.70 -2.89 -35.64
C GLY A 123 25.78 -1.68 -35.47
N ILE A 124 25.84 -0.72 -36.40
CA ILE A 124 24.92 0.43 -36.42
C ILE A 124 23.47 -0.04 -36.55
N LEU A 125 23.20 -0.97 -37.47
CA LEU A 125 21.85 -1.52 -37.66
C LEU A 125 21.35 -2.22 -36.39
N TYR A 126 22.21 -2.95 -35.69
CA TYR A 126 21.88 -3.58 -34.41
C TYR A 126 21.45 -2.54 -33.37
N PHE A 127 22.17 -1.43 -33.22
CA PHE A 127 21.79 -0.39 -32.27
C PHE A 127 20.48 0.30 -32.61
N ILE A 128 20.20 0.55 -33.90
CA ILE A 128 18.93 1.13 -34.35
C ILE A 128 17.76 0.18 -34.08
N LEU A 129 17.93 -1.11 -34.36
CA LEU A 129 16.85 -2.10 -34.21
C LEU A 129 16.64 -2.55 -32.76
N THR A 130 17.65 -2.41 -31.91
CA THR A 130 17.59 -2.85 -30.50
C THR A 130 17.54 -1.69 -29.50
N SER A 131 17.48 -0.45 -29.97
CA SER A 131 17.27 0.72 -29.12
C SER A 131 15.90 0.67 -28.47
N GLY A 132 15.84 0.78 -27.15
CA GLY A 132 14.58 0.82 -26.42
C GLY A 132 14.66 0.15 -25.05
N ASN A 133 13.61 0.37 -24.28
CA ASN A 133 13.47 -0.15 -22.92
C ASN A 133 12.27 -1.08 -22.81
N ARG A 134 12.36 -2.10 -21.96
CA ARG A 134 11.21 -2.90 -21.52
C ARG A 134 10.86 -2.52 -20.08
N TYR A 135 9.58 -2.41 -19.83
CA TYR A 135 9.02 -2.16 -18.50
C TYR A 135 8.52 -3.47 -17.94
N VAL A 136 9.18 -3.94 -16.88
CA VAL A 136 8.85 -5.21 -16.21
C VAL A 136 8.39 -4.96 -14.78
N CYS A 137 7.45 -5.77 -14.32
CA CYS A 137 7.03 -5.77 -12.92
C CYS A 137 8.21 -6.23 -12.04
N PRO A 138 8.61 -5.47 -11.01
CA PRO A 138 9.74 -5.84 -10.16
C PRO A 138 9.47 -7.07 -9.29
N ARG A 139 8.20 -7.40 -9.04
CA ARG A 139 7.82 -8.53 -8.18
C ARG A 139 7.72 -9.85 -8.93
N CYS A 140 7.02 -9.88 -10.07
CA CYS A 140 6.78 -11.12 -10.82
C CYS A 140 7.54 -11.21 -12.15
N GLY A 141 8.24 -10.16 -12.57
CA GLY A 141 8.99 -10.14 -13.83
C GLY A 141 8.13 -10.00 -15.09
N LEU A 142 6.79 -9.86 -14.95
CA LEU A 142 5.90 -9.72 -16.10
C LEU A 142 6.21 -8.45 -16.91
N GLN A 143 6.40 -8.58 -18.21
CA GLN A 143 6.57 -7.45 -19.12
C GLN A 143 5.22 -6.78 -19.39
N ILE A 144 5.15 -5.48 -19.11
CA ILE A 144 3.91 -4.69 -19.22
C ILE A 144 3.90 -3.84 -20.48
N ARG A 145 5.05 -3.24 -20.81
CA ARG A 145 5.21 -2.38 -21.98
C ARG A 145 6.63 -2.47 -22.50
N SER A 146 6.82 -2.08 -23.76
CA SER A 146 8.14 -1.77 -24.28
C SER A 146 8.11 -0.53 -25.15
N ASP A 147 9.14 0.30 -25.04
CA ASP A 147 9.39 1.39 -25.99
C ASP A 147 9.97 0.80 -27.28
N ASN A 148 9.45 1.26 -28.40
CA ASN A 148 9.84 0.87 -29.75
C ASN A 148 9.81 2.10 -30.65
#